data_AF-A0A952XTV9-F1
#
_entry.id   AF-A0A952XTV9-F1
#
_cell.length_a   1.000
_cell.length_b   1.000
_cell.length_c   1.000
_cell.angle_alpha   90.00
_cell.angle_beta   90.00
_cell.angle_gamma   90.00
#
_symmetry.space_group_name_H-M   'P 1'
#
loop_
_entity.id
_entity.type
_entity.pdbx_description
1 polymer ?
#
loop_
_entity_poly.entity_id
_entity_poly.type
_entity_poly.pdbx_seq_one_letter_code
_entity_poly.pdbx_strand_id
1 'polypeptide(L)'
;MLMWAPMRDDGTVAVDLDSHIAWPLIEVRPPRSRRLCASSSTRLPHWRAPTRWCVSMPGIGFVTSAVLIGLLPELGVRSGAALAMLAGPAPLNNDSGDRRGRRTIRGGRRRVRQALYMAAVASLKTNSPLKAFYNRLRSAGKAPKAALIALARKMLTTLNAMAKTQTAFRA
;
A
#
# COMPACT_ATOMS: atom_id res chain seq x y z
N MET A 1 10.85 9.38 55.78
CA MET A 1 9.69 10.26 55.60
C MET A 1 10.15 11.44 54.75
N LEU A 2 10.05 11.32 53.42
CA LEU A 2 10.41 12.39 52.47
C LEU A 2 9.15 12.75 51.69
N MET A 3 8.68 13.98 51.89
CA MET A 3 7.54 14.61 51.21
C MET A 3 7.87 14.80 49.72
N TRP A 4 7.01 14.28 48.85
CA TRP A 4 6.96 14.59 47.43
C TRP A 4 6.31 15.96 47.23
N ALA A 5 6.99 16.91 46.58
CA ALA A 5 6.42 18.20 46.18
C ALA A 5 5.69 18.07 44.83
N PRO A 6 4.51 18.71 44.63
CA PRO A 6 3.76 18.60 43.38
C PRO A 6 4.47 19.39 42.25
N MET A 7 4.58 18.74 41.09
CA MET A 7 5.09 19.31 39.85
C MET A 7 4.13 20.42 39.38
N ARG A 8 4.63 21.66 39.23
CA ARG A 8 3.84 22.77 38.71
C ARG A 8 3.68 22.57 37.20
N ASP A 9 2.44 22.44 36.74
CA ASP A 9 2.07 22.44 35.33
C ASP A 9 2.08 23.88 34.81
N ASP A 10 3.26 24.34 34.44
CA ASP A 10 3.45 25.62 33.78
C ASP A 10 3.11 25.40 32.29
N GLY A 11 1.90 25.80 31.87
CA GLY A 11 1.31 25.55 30.53
C GLY A 11 2.14 25.99 29.30
N THR A 12 3.36 26.48 29.51
CA THR A 12 4.38 26.82 28.52
C THR A 12 4.79 25.62 27.66
N VAL A 13 4.77 24.39 28.19
CA VAL A 13 5.16 23.17 27.45
C VAL A 13 4.12 22.77 26.39
N ALA A 14 2.83 23.04 26.62
CA ALA A 14 1.77 22.72 25.67
C ALA A 14 1.84 23.59 24.40
N VAL A 15 2.17 24.87 24.57
CA VAL A 15 2.28 25.83 23.45
C VAL A 15 3.51 25.54 22.58
N ASP A 16 4.58 25.02 23.18
CA ASP A 16 5.80 24.60 22.47
C ASP A 16 5.58 23.31 21.67
N LEU A 17 4.82 22.35 22.23
CA LEU A 17 4.40 21.14 21.49
C LEU A 17 3.51 21.47 20.30
N ASP A 18 2.53 22.36 20.46
CA ASP A 18 1.63 22.75 19.37
C ASP A 18 2.39 23.50 18.26
N SER A 19 3.41 24.29 18.62
CA SER A 19 4.33 24.95 17.68
C SER A 19 5.24 23.93 16.96
N HIS A 20 5.69 22.89 17.66
CA HIS A 20 6.46 21.78 17.11
C HIS A 20 5.61 20.74 16.35
N ILE A 21 4.28 20.75 16.47
CA ILE A 21 3.36 19.93 15.67
C ILE A 21 2.83 20.72 14.46
N ALA A 22 2.89 22.05 14.47
CA ALA A 22 2.42 22.91 13.37
C ALA A 22 3.35 22.94 12.13
N TRP A 23 4.65 22.64 12.27
CA TRP A 23 5.61 22.70 11.15
C TRP A 23 5.33 21.77 9.94
N PRO A 24 4.65 20.60 10.04
CA PRO A 24 4.40 19.77 8.87
C PRO A 24 3.23 20.26 8.01
N LEU A 25 2.45 21.26 8.44
CA LEU A 25 1.22 21.63 7.73
C LEU A 25 1.36 22.77 6.72
N ILE A 26 2.48 23.51 6.71
CA ILE A 26 2.67 24.65 5.80
C ILE A 26 3.47 24.28 4.56
N GLU A 27 4.28 23.20 4.58
CA GLU A 27 5.01 22.82 3.37
C GLU A 27 5.32 21.31 3.27
N VAL A 28 4.29 20.47 3.19
CA VAL A 28 4.48 19.14 2.60
C VAL A 28 4.67 19.30 1.10
N ARG A 29 5.85 19.77 0.72
CA ARG A 29 6.34 19.79 -0.66
C ARG A 29 6.10 18.38 -1.22
N PRO A 30 5.19 18.17 -2.19
CA PRO A 30 4.92 16.82 -2.66
C PRO A 30 6.24 16.20 -3.13
N PRO A 31 6.54 14.94 -2.75
CA PRO A 31 7.82 14.32 -3.02
C PRO A 31 8.13 14.44 -4.52
N ARG A 32 9.41 14.65 -4.88
CA ARG A 32 9.88 14.92 -6.26
C ARG A 32 9.20 14.02 -7.32
N SER A 33 8.91 12.77 -6.99
CA SER A 33 8.19 11.80 -7.83
C SER A 33 6.79 12.26 -8.26
N ARG A 34 6.02 12.92 -7.38
CA ARG A 34 4.65 13.39 -7.69
C ARG A 34 4.65 14.49 -8.74
N ARG A 35 5.66 15.39 -8.74
CA ARG A 35 5.83 16.42 -9.78
C ARG A 35 6.27 15.83 -11.12
N LEU A 36 7.22 14.90 -11.10
CA LEU A 36 7.68 14.23 -12.31
C LEU A 36 6.54 13.45 -12.96
N CYS A 37 5.77 12.67 -12.20
CA CYS A 37 4.62 11.93 -12.71
C CYS A 37 3.45 12.85 -13.14
N ALA A 38 3.16 13.95 -12.41
CA ALA A 38 2.14 14.91 -12.82
C ALA A 38 2.51 15.63 -14.12
N SER A 39 3.75 16.13 -14.23
CA SER A 39 4.23 16.80 -15.46
C SER A 39 4.46 15.86 -16.65
N SER A 40 4.67 14.56 -16.42
CA SER A 40 4.72 13.55 -17.49
C SER A 40 3.33 13.06 -17.90
N SER A 41 2.35 13.07 -17.00
CA SER A 41 0.94 12.76 -17.34
C SER A 41 0.28 13.78 -18.28
N THR A 42 0.84 14.99 -18.37
CA THR A 42 0.48 16.00 -19.38
C THR A 42 1.16 15.72 -20.73
N ARG A 43 2.34 15.10 -20.72
CA ARG A 43 3.15 14.82 -21.92
C ARG A 43 2.83 13.49 -22.61
N LEU A 44 2.26 12.51 -21.90
CA LEU A 44 1.98 11.18 -22.43
C LEU A 44 0.49 10.82 -22.22
N PRO A 45 -0.40 11.11 -23.19
CA PRO A 45 -1.85 10.91 -23.07
C PRO A 45 -2.25 9.46 -22.74
N HIS A 46 -1.47 8.49 -23.24
CA HIS A 46 -1.67 7.07 -22.99
C HIS A 46 -1.50 6.66 -21.52
N TRP A 47 -0.93 7.51 -20.65
CA TRP A 47 -0.85 7.26 -19.19
C TRP A 47 -2.15 7.59 -18.45
N ARG A 48 -3.06 8.36 -19.06
CA ARG A 48 -4.31 8.81 -18.42
C ARG A 48 -5.37 7.71 -18.36
N ALA A 49 -5.50 6.92 -19.42
CA ALA A 49 -6.51 5.86 -19.50
C ALA A 49 -6.27 4.70 -18.50
N PRO A 50 -5.03 4.18 -18.30
CA PRO A 50 -4.77 3.13 -17.33
C PRO A 50 -4.91 3.59 -15.87
N THR A 51 -4.79 4.90 -15.63
CA THR A 51 -4.84 5.47 -14.26
C THR A 51 -6.26 5.50 -13.69
N ARG A 52 -7.29 5.61 -14.54
CA ARG A 52 -8.68 5.79 -14.08
C ARG A 52 -9.23 4.57 -13.34
N TRP A 53 -9.11 3.38 -13.92
CA TRP A 53 -9.55 2.15 -13.25
C TRP A 53 -8.63 1.81 -12.06
N CYS A 54 -7.32 2.05 -12.14
CA CYS A 54 -6.42 1.86 -11.01
C CYS A 54 -6.83 2.68 -9.77
N VAL A 55 -7.11 3.97 -9.95
CA VAL A 55 -7.45 4.89 -8.85
C VAL A 55 -8.86 4.62 -8.28
N SER A 56 -9.74 3.95 -9.05
CA SER A 56 -11.07 3.58 -8.55
C SER A 56 -11.04 2.55 -7.41
N MET A 57 -9.96 1.77 -7.28
CA MET A 57 -9.82 0.82 -6.18
C MET A 57 -9.45 1.55 -4.87
N PRO A 58 -10.16 1.29 -3.75
CA PRO A 58 -9.84 1.90 -2.46
C PRO A 58 -8.38 1.67 -2.04
N GLY A 59 -7.72 2.73 -1.61
CA GLY A 59 -6.31 2.71 -1.18
C GLY A 59 -5.28 2.92 -2.29
N ILE A 60 -5.68 2.99 -3.56
CA ILE A 60 -4.77 3.28 -4.67
C ILE A 60 -4.80 4.78 -5.01
N GLY A 61 -3.71 5.47 -4.68
CA GLY A 61 -3.48 6.84 -5.11
C GLY A 61 -2.72 6.93 -6.43
N PHE A 62 -2.58 8.15 -6.94
CA PHE A 62 -1.85 8.44 -8.18
C PHE A 62 -0.42 7.88 -8.20
N VAL A 63 0.31 8.00 -7.09
CA VAL A 63 1.70 7.49 -6.99
C VAL A 63 1.74 5.97 -7.15
N THR A 64 0.86 5.24 -6.45
CA THR A 64 0.77 3.78 -6.56
C THR A 64 0.37 3.36 -7.97
N SER A 65 -0.60 4.06 -8.58
CA SER A 65 -1.01 3.83 -9.97
C SER A 65 0.15 4.03 -10.94
N ALA A 66 0.90 5.13 -10.82
CA ALA A 66 2.06 5.40 -11.68
C ALA A 66 3.16 4.35 -11.51
N VAL A 67 3.40 3.88 -10.28
CA VAL A 67 4.36 2.80 -10.01
C VAL A 67 3.90 1.48 -10.65
N LEU A 68 2.61 1.16 -10.59
CA LEU A 68 2.07 -0.06 -11.20
C LEU A 68 2.16 0.01 -12.73
N ILE A 69 1.73 1.12 -13.33
CA ILE A 69 1.76 1.29 -14.79
C ILE A 69 3.21 1.32 -15.30
N GLY A 70 4.11 2.03 -14.62
CA GLY A 70 5.50 2.19 -15.06
C GLY A 70 6.41 1.00 -14.76
N LEU A 71 6.17 0.26 -13.68
CA LEU A 71 7.02 -0.86 -13.25
C LEU A 71 6.35 -2.23 -13.37
N LEU A 72 5.14 -2.31 -13.93
CA LEU A 72 4.40 -3.57 -14.14
C LEU A 72 3.60 -3.53 -15.47
N PRO A 73 4.27 -3.43 -16.63
CA PRO A 73 3.61 -3.43 -17.94
C PRO A 73 2.87 -4.75 -18.26
N GLU A 74 3.15 -5.83 -17.53
CA GLU A 74 2.52 -7.14 -17.69
C GLU A 74 1.11 -7.23 -17.08
N LEU A 75 0.68 -6.15 -16.41
CA LEU A 75 -0.64 -6.04 -15.79
C LEU A 75 -1.73 -6.09 -16.87
N GLY A 76 -2.67 -7.01 -16.71
CA GLY A 76 -3.73 -7.30 -17.69
C GLY A 76 -3.36 -8.39 -18.69
N VAL A 77 -2.08 -8.72 -18.88
CA VAL A 77 -1.66 -9.73 -19.87
C VAL A 77 -1.42 -11.08 -19.21
N ARG A 78 -0.71 -11.10 -18.08
CA ARG A 78 -0.30 -12.35 -17.42
C ARG A 78 -1.32 -12.86 -16.40
N SER A 79 -1.14 -14.10 -15.95
CA SER A 79 -1.97 -14.68 -14.89
C SER A 79 -1.71 -13.99 -13.54
N GLY A 80 -2.71 -13.96 -12.66
CA GLY A 80 -2.57 -13.34 -11.34
C GLY A 80 -1.49 -13.98 -10.48
N ALA A 81 -1.27 -15.30 -10.63
CA ALA A 81 -0.20 -16.02 -9.94
C ALA A 81 1.19 -15.58 -10.42
N ALA A 82 1.40 -15.48 -11.75
CA ALA A 82 2.65 -15.01 -12.33
C ALA A 82 2.95 -13.56 -11.92
N LEU A 83 1.93 -12.69 -11.90
CA LEU A 83 2.08 -11.32 -11.41
C LEU A 83 2.39 -11.25 -9.93
N ALA A 84 1.79 -12.09 -9.09
CA ALA A 84 2.10 -12.13 -7.66
C ALA A 84 3.55 -12.58 -7.39
N MET A 85 4.10 -13.46 -8.24
CA MET A 85 5.52 -13.82 -8.20
C MET A 85 6.40 -12.64 -8.65
N LEU A 86 6.06 -12.02 -9.77
CA LEU A 86 6.81 -10.90 -10.36
C LEU A 86 6.83 -9.65 -9.47
N ALA A 87 5.68 -9.25 -8.94
CA ALA A 87 5.55 -8.14 -8.01
C ALA A 87 6.08 -8.50 -6.62
N GLY A 88 6.14 -9.78 -6.27
CA GLY A 88 6.65 -10.31 -5.01
C GLY A 88 5.73 -10.37 -3.78
N PRO A 89 4.38 -10.19 -3.83
CA PRO A 89 3.52 -10.55 -2.71
C PRO A 89 3.21 -12.06 -2.60
N ALA A 90 3.74 -12.92 -3.49
CA ALA A 90 3.55 -14.37 -3.41
C ALA A 90 4.39 -15.01 -2.27
N PRO A 91 3.77 -15.74 -1.33
CA PRO A 91 4.49 -16.53 -0.34
C PRO A 91 5.21 -17.70 -1.02
N LEU A 92 6.51 -17.84 -0.78
CA LEU A 92 7.32 -18.93 -1.32
C LEU A 92 7.58 -20.00 -0.27
N ASN A 93 7.75 -21.23 -0.76
CA ASN A 93 8.16 -22.37 0.04
C ASN A 93 9.58 -22.12 0.56
N ASN A 94 9.84 -22.53 1.80
CA ASN A 94 11.16 -22.45 2.42
C ASN A 94 11.50 -23.79 3.04
N ASP A 95 11.31 -24.83 2.24
CA ASP A 95 11.44 -26.22 2.68
C ASP A 95 12.80 -26.74 2.20
N SER A 96 13.45 -27.59 3.00
CA SER A 96 14.74 -28.20 2.68
C SER A 96 14.80 -29.59 3.29
N GLY A 97 14.86 -30.64 2.46
CA GLY A 97 14.73 -32.02 2.93
C GLY A 97 13.47 -32.18 3.79
N ASP A 98 13.63 -32.68 5.02
CA ASP A 98 12.55 -32.86 5.98
C ASP A 98 12.08 -31.57 6.67
N ARG A 99 12.82 -30.47 6.52
CA ARG A 99 12.47 -29.20 7.15
C ARG A 99 11.34 -28.53 6.38
N ARG A 100 10.17 -28.38 7.02
CA ARG A 100 9.08 -27.51 6.54
C ARG A 100 9.19 -26.11 7.16
N GLY A 101 9.69 -25.17 6.39
CA GLY A 101 9.91 -23.80 6.86
C GLY A 101 8.67 -22.93 6.74
N ARG A 102 8.64 -21.84 7.51
CA ARG A 102 7.59 -20.83 7.38
C ARG A 102 7.61 -20.22 5.97
N ARG A 103 6.46 -20.14 5.33
CA ARG A 103 6.30 -19.47 4.02
C ARG A 103 6.66 -17.99 4.15
N THR A 104 7.57 -17.52 3.31
CA THR A 104 8.02 -16.11 3.29
C THR A 104 8.02 -15.57 1.87
N ILE A 105 7.72 -14.29 1.73
CA ILE A 105 7.90 -13.59 0.45
C ILE A 105 9.40 -13.35 0.22
N ARG A 106 9.92 -13.70 -0.95
CA ARG A 106 11.31 -13.41 -1.36
C ARG A 106 11.32 -13.00 -2.83
N GLY A 107 12.27 -12.14 -3.22
CA GLY A 107 12.44 -11.67 -4.60
C GLY A 107 11.40 -10.64 -5.09
N GLY A 108 11.14 -10.64 -6.39
CA GLY A 108 10.19 -9.76 -7.10
C GLY A 108 10.57 -8.27 -7.15
N ARG A 109 9.72 -7.47 -7.79
CA ARG A 109 9.90 -6.01 -7.92
C ARG A 109 9.60 -5.29 -6.60
N ARG A 110 10.63 -5.04 -5.78
CA ARG A 110 10.52 -4.43 -4.44
C ARG A 110 9.72 -3.12 -4.42
N ARG A 111 9.92 -2.23 -5.39
CA ARG A 111 9.18 -0.96 -5.49
C ARG A 111 7.68 -1.16 -5.68
N VAL A 112 7.29 -2.12 -6.52
CA VAL A 112 5.89 -2.50 -6.76
C VAL A 112 5.28 -3.08 -5.47
N ARG A 113 6.01 -3.98 -4.80
CA ARG A 113 5.57 -4.54 -3.52
C ARG A 113 5.35 -3.48 -2.44
N GLN A 114 6.27 -2.52 -2.32
CA GLN A 114 6.15 -1.43 -1.35
C GLN A 114 4.93 -0.55 -1.65
N ALA A 115 4.69 -0.22 -2.92
CA ALA A 115 3.51 0.53 -3.33
C ALA A 115 2.21 -0.23 -3.02
N LEU A 116 2.14 -1.52 -3.35
CA LEU A 116 0.99 -2.38 -3.03
C LEU A 116 0.77 -2.53 -1.52
N TYR A 117 1.85 -2.61 -0.73
CA TYR A 117 1.75 -2.66 0.72
C TYR A 117 1.14 -1.37 1.29
N MET A 118 1.62 -0.21 0.84
CA MET A 118 1.05 1.07 1.27
C MET A 118 -0.40 1.25 0.81
N ALA A 119 -0.75 0.76 -0.39
CA ALA A 119 -2.12 0.75 -0.86
C ALA A 119 -3.02 -0.16 0.00
N ALA A 120 -2.52 -1.31 0.42
CA ALA A 120 -3.24 -2.21 1.34
C ALA A 120 -3.44 -1.57 2.71
N VAL A 121 -2.47 -0.82 3.25
CA VAL A 121 -2.64 -0.09 4.50
C VAL A 121 -3.67 1.04 4.34
N ALA A 122 -3.62 1.78 3.24
CA ALA A 122 -4.56 2.86 2.96
C ALA A 122 -5.99 2.35 2.77
N SER A 123 -6.19 1.18 2.15
CA SER A 123 -7.52 0.62 1.91
C SER A 123 -8.27 0.26 3.21
N LEU A 124 -7.54 -0.05 4.30
CA LEU A 124 -8.13 -0.33 5.62
C LEU A 124 -8.78 0.89 6.27
N LYS A 125 -8.40 2.11 5.87
CA LYS A 125 -9.03 3.35 6.37
C LYS A 125 -10.46 3.51 5.85
N THR A 126 -10.78 2.90 4.72
CA THR A 126 -12.11 2.94 4.09
C THR A 126 -12.95 1.74 4.48
N ASN A 127 -14.27 1.90 4.59
CA ASN A 127 -15.21 0.79 4.81
C ASN A 127 -15.47 0.06 3.48
N SER A 128 -14.47 -0.70 3.03
CA SER A 128 -14.49 -1.43 1.76
C SER A 128 -14.49 -2.96 1.98
N PRO A 129 -14.89 -3.77 0.98
CA PRO A 129 -14.76 -5.23 1.03
C PRO A 129 -13.31 -5.72 1.25
N LEU A 130 -12.32 -4.86 0.97
CA LEU A 130 -10.91 -5.09 1.25
C LEU A 130 -10.63 -5.12 2.76
N LYS A 131 -11.23 -4.20 3.52
CA LYS A 131 -11.15 -4.16 4.99
C LYS A 131 -11.82 -5.40 5.60
N ALA A 132 -12.98 -5.80 5.10
CA ALA A 132 -13.65 -7.03 5.54
C ALA A 132 -12.78 -8.28 5.32
N PHE A 133 -12.12 -8.38 4.16
CA PHE A 133 -11.19 -9.47 3.87
C PHE A 133 -9.99 -9.49 4.84
N TYR A 134 -9.42 -8.33 5.16
CA TYR A 134 -8.35 -8.22 6.15
C TYR A 134 -8.81 -8.65 7.54
N ASN A 135 -9.97 -8.16 7.99
CA ASN A 135 -10.53 -8.50 9.30
C ASN A 135 -10.78 -10.00 9.42
N ARG A 136 -11.31 -10.66 8.38
CA ARG A 136 -11.48 -12.11 8.32
C ARG A 136 -10.16 -12.87 8.47
N LEU A 137 -9.07 -12.38 7.88
CA LEU A 137 -7.75 -13.00 8.06
C LEU A 137 -7.20 -12.79 9.48
N ARG A 138 -7.49 -11.63 10.08
CA ARG A 138 -7.09 -11.32 11.45
C ARG A 138 -7.85 -12.17 12.47
N SER A 139 -9.16 -12.36 12.30
CA SER A 139 -9.96 -13.25 13.14
C SER A 139 -9.52 -14.70 13.03
N ALA A 140 -9.04 -15.13 11.86
CA ALA A 140 -8.41 -16.44 11.65
C ALA A 140 -6.99 -16.56 12.25
N GLY A 141 -6.55 -15.64 13.12
CA GLY A 141 -5.27 -15.69 13.81
C GLY A 141 -4.04 -15.34 12.96
N LYS A 142 -4.21 -14.83 11.72
CA LYS A 142 -3.05 -14.45 10.90
C LYS A 142 -2.35 -13.22 11.47
N ALA A 143 -1.02 -13.25 11.48
CA ALA A 143 -0.19 -12.10 11.85
C ALA A 143 -0.54 -10.85 11.01
N PRO A 144 -0.51 -9.63 11.59
CA PRO A 144 -0.99 -8.42 10.91
C PRO A 144 -0.29 -8.17 9.56
N LYS A 145 1.05 -8.31 9.55
CA LYS A 145 1.87 -8.15 8.35
C LYS A 145 1.53 -9.20 7.27
N ALA A 146 1.27 -10.45 7.66
CA ALA A 146 0.89 -11.50 6.71
C ALA A 146 -0.49 -11.24 6.11
N ALA A 147 -1.44 -10.74 6.90
CA ALA A 147 -2.76 -10.35 6.41
C ALA A 147 -2.68 -9.17 5.42
N LEU A 148 -1.83 -8.17 5.67
CA LEU A 148 -1.58 -7.07 4.73
C LEU A 148 -0.98 -7.55 3.40
N ILE A 149 -0.02 -8.48 3.43
CA ILE A 149 0.56 -9.04 2.21
C ILE A 149 -0.46 -9.88 1.43
N ALA A 150 -1.29 -10.65 2.12
CA ALA A 150 -2.40 -11.37 1.49
C ALA A 150 -3.42 -10.41 0.85
N LEU A 151 -3.73 -9.29 1.52
CA LEU A 151 -4.58 -8.24 0.98
C LEU A 151 -3.94 -7.59 -0.26
N ALA A 152 -2.65 -7.25 -0.22
CA ALA A 152 -1.91 -6.72 -1.36
C ALA A 152 -1.93 -7.68 -2.57
N ARG A 153 -1.81 -8.98 -2.34
CA ARG A 153 -1.96 -10.01 -3.38
C ARG A 153 -3.39 -10.06 -3.96
N LYS A 154 -4.41 -9.94 -3.11
CA LYS A 154 -5.82 -9.87 -3.54
C LYS A 154 -6.04 -8.63 -4.42
N MET A 155 -5.59 -7.46 -3.96
CA MET A 155 -5.65 -6.21 -4.72
C MET A 155 -4.98 -6.34 -6.09
N LEU A 156 -3.76 -6.89 -6.14
CA LEU A 156 -3.05 -7.10 -7.41
C LEU A 156 -3.82 -8.01 -8.38
N THR A 157 -4.45 -9.07 -7.87
CA THR A 157 -5.23 -10.00 -8.69
C THR A 157 -6.49 -9.32 -9.24
N THR A 158 -7.18 -8.52 -8.42
CA THR A 158 -8.34 -7.74 -8.84
C THR A 158 -7.95 -6.66 -9.85
N LEU A 159 -6.84 -5.95 -9.64
CA LEU A 159 -6.30 -4.98 -10.60
C LEU A 159 -5.95 -5.62 -11.94
N ASN A 160 -5.42 -6.85 -11.93
CA ASN A 160 -5.15 -7.58 -13.16
C ASN A 160 -6.43 -7.88 -13.96
N ALA A 161 -7.52 -8.23 -13.27
CA ALA A 161 -8.82 -8.44 -13.91
C ALA A 161 -9.46 -7.12 -14.41
N MET A 162 -9.31 -6.04 -13.65
CA MET A 162 -9.73 -4.70 -14.06
C MET A 162 -8.94 -4.20 -15.27
N ALA A 163 -7.63 -4.45 -15.31
CA ALA A 163 -6.78 -4.09 -16.44
C ALA A 163 -7.19 -4.82 -17.73
N LYS A 164 -7.60 -6.09 -17.64
CA LYS A 164 -8.11 -6.89 -18.77
C LYS A 164 -9.40 -6.33 -19.37
N THR A 165 -10.31 -5.91 -18.50
CA THR A 165 -11.67 -5.47 -18.89
C THR A 165 -11.80 -3.96 -19.00
N GLN A 166 -10.77 -3.22 -18.58
CA GLN A 166 -10.76 -1.76 -18.43
C GLN A 166 -11.94 -1.21 -17.61
N THR A 167 -12.43 -2.00 -16.64
CA THR A 167 -13.57 -1.63 -15.80
C THR A 167 -13.13 -0.99 -14.48
N ALA A 168 -13.97 -0.10 -13.95
CA ALA A 168 -13.79 0.46 -12.62
C ALA A 168 -14.04 -0.60 -11.53
N PHE A 169 -13.44 -0.40 -10.36
CA PHE A 169 -13.56 -1.30 -9.22
C PHE A 169 -15.02 -1.40 -8.78
N ARG A 170 -15.52 -2.64 -8.72
CA ARG A 170 -16.83 -2.96 -8.14
C ARG A 170 -16.59 -3.66 -6.80
N ALA A 171 -17.18 -3.09 -5.76
CA ALA A 171 -17.09 -3.59 -4.38
C ALA A 171 -17.95 -4.84 -4.18
#